data_AF-C3V0R9-F1
#
_entry.id   AF-C3V0R9-F1
#
_cell.length_a   1.000
_cell.length_b   1.000
_cell.length_c   1.000
_cell.angle_alpha   90.00
_cell.angle_beta   90.00
_cell.angle_gamma   90.00
#
_symmetry.space_group_name_H-M   'P 1'
#
loop_
_entity.id
_entity.type
_entity.pdbx_description
1 polymer ?
#
loop_
_entity_poly.entity_id
_entity_poly.type
_entity_poly.pdbx_seq_one_letter_code
_entity_poly.pdbx_strand_id
1 'polypeptide(L)'
;AAEFYKIFQFEIGEVYKNPDAPKEERKRWQSMLDKHLRKKMNLKPVTRMNGNFARRLMSKETVEAVCDLIKSEDRHEPLRELMDLYLKMKPVWRSTCPSKECPELLCQYSFNSQRFAELLSTKFKYRYEGKITNYFHKTLAHVPEIIERDGSIGAWA
;
A
#
# COMPACT_ATOMS: atom_id res chain seq x y z
N ALA A 1 -2.57 4.01 2.40
CA ALA A 1 -3.48 3.22 3.27
C ALA A 1 -4.82 2.89 2.60
N ALA A 2 -5.69 3.87 2.29
CA ALA A 2 -6.98 3.57 1.65
C ALA A 2 -6.82 2.82 0.30
N GLU A 3 -5.84 3.21 -0.51
CA GLU A 3 -5.52 2.48 -1.75
C GLU A 3 -5.06 1.04 -1.51
N PHE A 4 -4.19 0.79 -0.52
CA PHE A 4 -3.79 -0.56 -0.14
C PHE A 4 -4.97 -1.40 0.35
N TYR A 5 -5.84 -0.81 1.17
CA TYR A 5 -7.06 -1.48 1.61
C TYR A 5 -7.93 -1.88 0.41
N LYS A 6 -8.00 -1.04 -0.63
CA LYS A 6 -8.71 -1.37 -1.87
C LYS A 6 -8.03 -2.49 -2.67
N ILE A 7 -6.70 -2.49 -2.74
CA ILE A 7 -5.93 -3.60 -3.34
C ILE A 7 -6.28 -4.90 -2.61
N PHE A 8 -6.20 -4.94 -1.28
CA PHE A 8 -6.51 -6.14 -0.48
C PHE A 8 -7.92 -6.68 -0.76
N GLN A 9 -8.93 -5.81 -0.81
CA GLN A 9 -10.29 -6.21 -1.19
C GLN A 9 -10.35 -6.85 -2.58
N PHE A 10 -9.62 -6.31 -3.55
CA PHE A 10 -9.63 -6.79 -4.93
C PHE A 10 -8.85 -8.08 -5.11
N GLU A 11 -7.80 -8.30 -4.32
CA GLU A 11 -7.04 -9.55 -4.32
C GLU A 11 -7.85 -10.70 -3.70
N ILE A 12 -8.55 -10.44 -2.59
CA ILE A 12 -9.49 -11.41 -2.00
C ILE A 12 -10.58 -11.82 -2.99
N GLY A 13 -11.04 -10.87 -3.80
CA GLY A 13 -12.05 -11.09 -4.83
C GLY A 13 -11.54 -11.61 -6.17
N GLU A 14 -10.23 -11.80 -6.33
CA GLU A 14 -9.59 -12.14 -7.60
C GLU A 14 -10.11 -11.29 -8.79
N VAL A 15 -10.22 -9.97 -8.61
CA VAL A 15 -10.81 -9.05 -9.61
C VAL A 15 -10.09 -9.10 -10.95
N TYR A 16 -8.82 -9.50 -10.98
CA TYR A 16 -8.07 -9.73 -12.20
C TYR A 16 -8.60 -10.90 -13.05
N LYS A 17 -9.37 -11.84 -12.46
CA LYS A 17 -10.11 -12.90 -13.16
C LYS A 17 -11.56 -12.51 -13.47
N ASN A 18 -12.20 -11.77 -12.55
CA ASN A 18 -13.58 -11.32 -12.70
C ASN A 18 -13.73 -9.80 -12.51
N PRO A 19 -13.49 -8.99 -13.55
CA PRO A 19 -13.48 -7.53 -13.46
C PRO A 19 -14.86 -6.93 -13.15
N ASP A 20 -15.92 -7.58 -13.64
CA ASP A 20 -17.31 -7.08 -13.62
C ASP A 20 -18.11 -7.52 -12.40
N ALA A 21 -17.42 -8.01 -11.35
CA ALA A 21 -18.05 -8.46 -10.13
C ALA A 21 -19.04 -7.41 -9.54
N PRO A 22 -20.28 -7.83 -9.19
CA PRO A 22 -21.35 -6.93 -8.77
C PRO A 22 -21.04 -6.26 -7.43
N LYS A 23 -21.80 -5.19 -7.12
CA LYS A 23 -21.62 -4.42 -5.87
C LYS A 23 -21.77 -5.29 -4.61
N GLU A 24 -22.60 -6.31 -4.65
CA GLU A 24 -22.83 -7.23 -3.53
C GLU A 24 -21.60 -8.10 -3.22
N GLU A 25 -20.93 -8.63 -4.25
CA GLU A 25 -19.68 -9.37 -4.07
C GLU A 25 -18.58 -8.48 -3.52
N ARG A 26 -18.46 -7.25 -4.03
CA ARG A 26 -17.50 -6.27 -3.52
C ARG A 26 -17.73 -5.94 -2.03
N LYS A 27 -18.99 -5.86 -1.59
CA LYS A 27 -19.35 -5.71 -0.17
C LYS A 27 -18.99 -6.96 0.64
N ARG A 28 -19.15 -8.15 0.07
CA ARG A 28 -18.77 -9.42 0.71
C ARG A 28 -17.25 -9.50 0.96
N TRP A 29 -16.43 -9.12 -0.01
CA TRP A 29 -14.96 -9.11 0.16
C TRP A 29 -14.51 -8.08 1.19
N GLN A 30 -15.15 -6.90 1.22
CA GLN A 30 -14.93 -5.92 2.26
C GLN A 30 -15.23 -6.48 3.66
N SER A 31 -16.40 -7.08 3.84
CA SER A 31 -16.80 -7.69 5.13
C SER A 31 -15.85 -8.83 5.55
N MET A 32 -15.39 -9.62 4.59
CA MET A 32 -14.42 -10.70 4.83
C MET A 32 -13.08 -10.15 5.33
N LEU A 33 -12.54 -9.13 4.65
CA LEU A 33 -11.31 -8.44 5.05
C LEU A 33 -11.45 -7.84 6.45
N ASP A 34 -12.53 -7.10 6.69
CA ASP A 34 -12.81 -6.45 7.96
C ASP A 34 -12.91 -7.44 9.13
N LYS A 35 -13.61 -8.56 8.93
CA LYS A 35 -13.74 -9.63 9.93
C LYS A 35 -12.38 -10.27 10.22
N HIS A 36 -11.57 -10.49 9.19
CA HIS A 36 -10.27 -11.13 9.34
C HIS A 36 -9.25 -10.21 10.04
N LEU A 37 -9.17 -8.94 9.63
CA LEU A 37 -8.32 -7.94 10.29
C LEU A 37 -8.73 -7.72 11.74
N ARG A 38 -10.03 -7.75 12.06
CA ARG A 38 -10.49 -7.73 13.45
C ARG A 38 -10.02 -8.95 14.24
N LYS A 39 -10.08 -10.15 13.65
CA LYS A 39 -9.69 -11.40 14.30
C LYS A 39 -8.17 -11.51 14.53
N LYS A 40 -7.36 -11.25 13.50
CA LYS A 40 -5.90 -11.43 13.55
C LYS A 40 -5.20 -10.25 14.20
N MET A 41 -5.61 -9.04 13.85
CA MET A 41 -4.90 -7.80 14.22
C MET A 41 -5.64 -7.00 15.29
N ASN A 42 -6.82 -7.40 15.76
CA ASN A 42 -7.69 -6.55 16.59
C ASN A 42 -7.93 -5.15 15.96
N LEU A 43 -8.08 -5.10 14.63
CA LEU A 43 -8.39 -3.89 13.88
C LEU A 43 -9.89 -3.76 13.68
N LYS A 44 -10.51 -2.79 14.36
CA LYS A 44 -11.94 -2.50 14.21
C LYS A 44 -12.20 -1.82 12.85
N PRO A 45 -13.20 -2.27 12.08
CA PRO A 45 -13.56 -1.63 10.81
C PRO A 45 -13.90 -0.16 11.02
N VAL A 46 -13.51 0.68 10.06
CA VAL A 46 -13.79 2.12 10.07
C VAL A 46 -14.51 2.52 8.79
N THR A 47 -15.50 3.40 8.90
CA THR A 47 -16.21 3.97 7.74
C THR A 47 -15.31 4.88 6.92
N ARG A 48 -14.48 5.68 7.60
CA ARG A 48 -13.45 6.53 6.98
C ARG A 48 -12.08 6.19 7.56
N MET A 49 -11.14 5.91 6.67
CA MET A 49 -9.74 5.63 7.00
C MET A 49 -9.14 6.81 7.78
N ASN A 50 -8.70 6.57 9.02
CA ASN A 50 -8.00 7.55 9.85
C ASN A 50 -6.50 7.20 10.00
N GLY A 51 -5.71 8.13 10.54
CA GLY A 51 -4.26 7.96 10.69
C GLY A 51 -3.85 6.80 11.61
N ASN A 52 -4.60 6.54 12.69
CA ASN A 52 -4.35 5.41 13.60
C ASN A 52 -4.54 4.07 12.87
N PHE A 53 -5.65 3.93 12.14
CA PHE A 53 -5.92 2.73 11.35
C PHE A 53 -4.88 2.57 10.25
N ALA A 54 -4.55 3.64 9.52
CA ALA A 54 -3.53 3.63 8.48
C ALA A 54 -2.17 3.17 9.00
N ARG A 55 -1.74 3.61 10.19
CA ARG A 55 -0.48 3.17 10.80
C ARG A 55 -0.44 1.67 11.07
N ARG A 56 -1.55 1.09 11.51
CA ARG A 56 -1.64 -0.34 11.83
C ARG A 56 -1.77 -1.20 10.56
N LEU A 57 -2.58 -0.73 9.60
CA LEU A 57 -2.81 -1.41 8.32
C LEU A 57 -1.54 -1.49 7.45
N MET A 58 -0.70 -0.45 7.48
CA MET A 58 0.52 -0.43 6.69
C MET A 58 1.65 -1.16 7.43
N SER A 59 1.55 -2.49 7.51
CA SER A 59 2.51 -3.38 8.19
C SER A 59 2.67 -4.72 7.46
N LYS A 60 3.80 -5.40 7.65
CA LYS A 60 4.03 -6.75 7.10
C LYS A 60 3.01 -7.75 7.63
N GLU A 61 2.71 -7.68 8.92
CA GLU A 61 1.70 -8.51 9.59
C GLU A 61 0.33 -8.42 8.92
N THR A 62 -0.07 -7.22 8.48
CA THR A 62 -1.34 -7.04 7.75
C THR A 62 -1.33 -7.79 6.42
N VAL A 63 -0.22 -7.77 5.68
CA VAL A 63 -0.14 -8.47 4.40
C VAL A 63 -0.20 -9.97 4.60
N GLU A 64 0.51 -10.52 5.58
CA GLU A 64 0.41 -11.95 5.89
C GLU A 64 -1.03 -12.35 6.25
N ALA A 65 -1.71 -11.55 7.08
CA ALA A 65 -3.12 -11.78 7.40
C ALA A 65 -4.04 -11.65 6.17
N VAL A 66 -3.68 -10.86 5.16
CA VAL A 66 -4.44 -10.76 3.92
C VAL A 66 -4.14 -11.94 2.99
N CYS A 67 -2.89 -12.43 2.95
CA CYS A 67 -2.50 -13.62 2.20
C CYS A 67 -3.29 -14.86 2.64
N ASP A 68 -3.62 -15.00 3.93
CA ASP A 68 -4.51 -16.05 4.46
C ASP A 68 -5.89 -16.10 3.77
N LEU A 69 -6.35 -14.99 3.19
CA LEU A 69 -7.64 -14.88 2.51
C LEU A 69 -7.55 -15.04 0.99
N ILE A 70 -6.35 -15.03 0.42
CA ILE A 70 -6.13 -15.04 -1.03
C ILE A 70 -5.85 -16.48 -1.47
N LYS A 71 -6.67 -16.99 -2.39
CA LYS A 71 -6.58 -18.36 -2.89
C LYS A 71 -5.33 -18.62 -3.73
N SER A 72 -4.89 -17.61 -4.50
CA SER A 72 -3.77 -17.74 -5.44
C SER A 72 -2.46 -17.43 -4.73
N GLU A 73 -1.63 -18.44 -4.48
CA GLU A 73 -0.32 -18.28 -3.84
C GLU A 73 0.61 -17.36 -4.64
N ASP A 74 0.53 -17.39 -5.98
CA ASP A 74 1.28 -16.50 -6.88
C ASP A 74 1.02 -15.01 -6.65
N ARG A 75 -0.08 -14.64 -5.97
CA ARG A 75 -0.42 -13.26 -5.63
C ARG A 75 0.13 -12.82 -4.28
N HIS A 76 0.59 -13.76 -3.44
CA HIS A 76 1.14 -13.45 -2.13
C HIS A 76 2.45 -12.68 -2.26
N GLU A 77 3.38 -13.15 -3.08
CA GLU A 77 4.68 -12.49 -3.27
C GLU A 77 4.57 -11.06 -3.80
N PRO A 78 3.80 -10.77 -4.87
CA PRO A 78 3.57 -9.38 -5.30
C PRO A 78 3.00 -8.48 -4.20
N LEU A 79 2.13 -8.98 -3.31
CA LEU A 79 1.59 -8.18 -2.21
C LEU A 79 2.61 -7.93 -1.11
N ARG A 80 3.40 -8.95 -0.76
CA ARG A 80 4.50 -8.84 0.20
C ARG A 80 5.53 -7.84 -0.29
N GLU A 81 5.96 -7.98 -1.55
CA GLU A 81 6.91 -7.07 -2.18
C GLU A 81 6.36 -5.63 -2.22
N LEU A 82 5.11 -5.44 -2.61
CA LEU A 82 4.48 -4.11 -2.65
C LEU A 82 4.50 -3.43 -1.26
N MET A 83 4.18 -4.18 -0.20
CA MET A 83 4.22 -3.64 1.16
C MET A 83 5.64 -3.43 1.66
N ASP A 84 6.57 -4.33 1.35
CA ASP A 84 7.97 -4.19 1.74
C ASP A 84 8.59 -2.92 1.13
N LEU A 85 8.37 -2.68 -0.16
CA LEU A 85 8.77 -1.45 -0.84
C LEU A 85 8.12 -0.23 -0.19
N TYR A 86 6.81 -0.26 0.06
CA TYR A 86 6.13 0.83 0.75
C TYR A 86 6.76 1.13 2.13
N LEU A 87 7.11 0.10 2.90
CA LEU A 87 7.70 0.25 4.22
C LEU A 87 9.14 0.76 4.17
N LYS A 88 9.90 0.42 3.13
CA LYS A 88 11.24 0.99 2.87
C LYS A 88 11.15 2.47 2.50
N MET A 89 10.15 2.85 1.72
CA MET A 89 10.02 4.24 1.27
C MET A 89 9.36 5.14 2.31
N LYS A 90 8.43 4.62 3.12
CA LYS A 90 7.61 5.41 4.06
C LYS A 90 8.39 6.28 5.06
N PRO A 91 9.49 5.83 5.68
CA PRO A 91 10.26 6.64 6.61
C PRO A 91 10.75 7.95 5.98
N VAL A 92 11.10 7.92 4.69
CA VAL A 92 11.72 9.04 3.98
C VAL A 92 10.84 10.30 3.96
N TRP A 93 9.52 10.16 3.75
CA TRP A 93 8.59 11.31 3.80
C TRP A 93 7.92 11.50 5.17
N ARG A 94 8.24 10.68 6.17
CA ARG A 94 7.64 10.75 7.52
C ARG A 94 8.60 11.23 8.60
N SER A 95 9.89 11.01 8.40
CA SER A 95 10.97 11.49 9.27
C SER A 95 11.02 13.02 9.27
N THR A 96 11.45 13.59 10.38
CA THR A 96 11.72 15.03 10.49
C THR A 96 13.07 15.39 9.86
N CYS A 97 14.04 14.47 9.82
CA CYS A 97 15.32 14.65 9.12
C CYS A 97 15.78 13.35 8.42
N PRO A 98 15.25 13.02 7.23
CA PRO A 98 15.53 11.74 6.55
C PRO A 98 17.01 11.52 6.23
N SER A 99 17.79 12.57 5.97
CA SER A 99 19.24 12.48 5.70
C SER A 99 20.07 12.01 6.90
N LYS A 100 19.54 12.12 8.12
CA LYS A 100 20.19 11.64 9.34
C LYS A 100 19.56 10.37 9.88
N GLU A 101 18.23 10.30 9.86
CA GLU A 101 17.47 9.20 10.48
C GLU A 101 17.37 7.97 9.58
N CYS A 102 17.35 8.15 8.26
CA CYS A 102 17.24 7.04 7.30
C CYS A 102 17.98 7.29 5.97
N PRO A 103 19.30 7.60 6.02
CA PRO A 103 20.09 7.97 4.84
C PRO A 103 20.12 6.87 3.77
N GLU A 104 20.20 5.60 4.18
CA GLU A 104 20.21 4.47 3.24
C GLU A 104 18.89 4.35 2.46
N LEU A 105 17.75 4.52 3.15
CA LEU A 105 16.43 4.47 2.53
C LEU A 105 16.18 5.67 1.61
N LEU A 106 16.71 6.84 1.98
CA LEU A 106 16.67 8.03 1.13
C LEU A 106 17.48 7.80 -0.16
N CYS A 107 18.70 7.29 -0.05
CA CYS A 107 19.55 6.99 -1.21
C CYS A 107 18.90 5.96 -2.16
N GLN A 108 18.25 4.92 -1.61
CA GLN A 108 17.57 3.89 -2.38
C GLN A 108 16.16 4.27 -2.85
N TYR A 109 15.67 5.47 -2.53
CA TYR A 109 14.27 5.83 -2.76
C TYR A 109 13.88 5.74 -4.24
N SER A 110 14.71 6.29 -5.13
CA SER A 110 14.44 6.30 -6.57
C SER A 110 14.32 4.88 -7.12
N PHE A 111 15.24 3.99 -6.75
CA PHE A 111 15.18 2.56 -7.11
C PHE A 111 13.91 1.89 -6.58
N ASN A 112 13.61 2.06 -5.29
CA ASN A 112 12.41 1.48 -4.67
C ASN A 112 11.12 2.00 -5.32
N SER A 113 11.06 3.29 -5.67
CA SER A 113 9.91 3.92 -6.32
C SER A 113 9.68 3.40 -7.73
N GLN A 114 10.75 3.18 -8.50
CA GLN A 114 10.69 2.58 -9.84
C GLN A 114 10.20 1.14 -9.77
N ARG A 115 10.75 0.34 -8.85
CA ARG A 115 10.31 -1.04 -8.64
C ARG A 115 8.85 -1.12 -8.20
N PHE A 116 8.42 -0.20 -7.32
CA PHE A 116 7.02 -0.09 -6.90
C PHE A 116 6.10 0.21 -8.10
N ALA A 117 6.49 1.17 -8.95
CA ALA A 117 5.73 1.52 -10.15
C ALA A 117 5.66 0.37 -11.16
N GLU A 118 6.78 -0.34 -11.37
CA GLU A 118 6.85 -1.53 -12.21
C GLU A 118 5.87 -2.60 -11.70
N LEU A 119 5.88 -2.89 -10.40
CA LEU A 119 5.00 -3.87 -9.78
C LEU A 119 3.51 -3.48 -9.95
N LEU A 120 3.18 -2.20 -9.80
CA LEU A 120 1.83 -1.69 -10.08
C LEU A 120 1.43 -1.89 -11.55
N SER A 121 2.33 -1.56 -12.48
CA SER A 121 2.07 -1.62 -13.93
C SER A 121 1.97 -3.04 -14.48
N THR A 122 2.59 -4.02 -13.80
CA THR A 122 2.63 -5.42 -14.23
C THR A 122 1.65 -6.27 -13.43
N LYS A 123 1.91 -6.48 -12.14
CA LYS A 123 1.14 -7.39 -11.29
C LYS A 123 -0.23 -6.81 -10.91
N PHE A 124 -0.35 -5.49 -10.85
CA PHE A 124 -1.61 -4.80 -10.52
C PHE A 124 -2.20 -4.02 -11.70
N LYS A 125 -1.83 -4.42 -12.93
CA LYS A 125 -2.27 -3.78 -14.18
C LYS A 125 -3.78 -3.60 -14.26
N TYR A 126 -4.54 -4.62 -13.85
CA TYR A 126 -6.01 -4.62 -13.83
C TYR A 126 -6.63 -3.42 -13.09
N ARG A 127 -5.90 -2.79 -12.16
CA ARG A 127 -6.32 -1.60 -11.43
C ARG A 127 -5.65 -0.31 -11.92
N TYR A 128 -4.39 -0.38 -12.34
CA TYR A 128 -3.55 0.80 -12.56
C TYR A 128 -3.20 1.08 -14.03
N GLU A 129 -3.71 0.28 -14.98
CA GLU A 129 -3.60 0.60 -16.41
C GLU A 129 -4.34 1.93 -16.72
N GLY A 130 -3.60 2.89 -17.25
CA GLY A 130 -4.11 4.21 -17.65
C GLY A 130 -4.57 5.12 -16.50
N LYS A 131 -4.40 4.72 -15.23
CA LYS A 131 -4.78 5.54 -14.07
C LYS A 131 -3.94 5.27 -12.84
N ILE A 132 -3.64 6.32 -12.08
CA ILE A 132 -2.98 6.25 -10.79
C ILE A 132 -3.59 7.29 -9.85
N THR A 133 -3.54 7.04 -8.54
CA THR A 133 -4.05 8.05 -7.59
C THR A 133 -3.06 9.20 -7.42
N ASN A 134 -3.59 10.40 -7.13
CA ASN A 134 -2.78 11.59 -6.93
C ASN A 134 -1.70 11.40 -5.86
N TYR A 135 -2.01 10.70 -4.76
CA TYR A 135 -1.03 10.45 -3.70
C TYR A 135 0.04 9.44 -4.13
N PHE A 136 -0.31 8.38 -4.87
CA PHE A 136 0.73 7.49 -5.42
C PHE A 136 1.61 8.23 -6.42
N HIS A 137 1.04 9.03 -7.32
CA HIS A 137 1.84 9.84 -8.23
C HIS A 137 2.80 10.78 -7.48
N LYS A 138 2.30 11.53 -6.49
CA LYS A 138 3.14 12.42 -5.67
C LYS A 138 4.25 11.67 -4.92
N THR A 139 3.90 10.55 -4.28
CA THR A 139 4.87 9.74 -3.54
C THR A 139 5.95 9.18 -4.45
N LEU A 140 5.57 8.60 -5.60
CA LEU A 140 6.53 7.91 -6.47
C LEU A 140 7.39 8.88 -7.31
N ALA A 141 6.90 10.09 -7.61
CA ALA A 141 7.58 11.01 -8.52
C ALA A 141 8.36 12.14 -7.83
N HIS A 142 7.85 12.70 -6.73
CA HIS A 142 8.32 14.01 -6.24
C HIS A 142 9.00 13.98 -4.87
N VAL A 143 8.94 12.87 -4.14
CA VAL A 143 9.49 12.82 -2.78
C VAL A 143 11.00 13.10 -2.72
N PRO A 144 11.86 12.53 -3.59
CA PRO A 144 13.29 12.83 -3.58
C PRO A 144 13.59 14.31 -3.80
N GLU A 145 12.98 14.91 -4.85
CA GLU A 145 13.17 16.31 -5.20
C GLU A 145 12.74 17.26 -4.07
N ILE A 146 11.61 16.98 -3.41
CA ILE A 146 11.13 17.78 -2.28
C ILE A 146 12.10 17.66 -1.09
N ILE A 147 12.66 16.48 -0.82
CA ILE A 147 13.60 16.30 0.29
C ILE A 147 14.94 16.97 -0.01
N GLU A 148 15.42 16.92 -1.24
CA GLU A 148 16.64 17.64 -1.65
C GLU A 148 16.48 19.16 -1.49
N ARG A 149 15.29 19.69 -1.80
CA ARG A 149 14.99 21.13 -1.68
C ARG A 149 14.73 21.57 -0.23
N ASP A 150 13.86 20.87 0.49
CA ASP A 150 13.30 21.32 1.77
C ASP A 150 13.94 20.60 2.98
N GLY A 151 14.80 19.61 2.74
CA GLY A 151 15.45 18.77 3.76
C GLY A 151 14.53 17.75 4.44
N SER A 152 13.20 17.98 4.42
CA SER A 152 12.21 17.12 5.07
C SER A 152 10.82 17.35 4.50
N ILE A 153 9.97 16.33 4.55
CA ILE A 153 8.51 16.44 4.33
C ILE A 153 7.77 16.30 5.66
N GLY A 154 8.21 15.39 6.53
CA GLY A 154 7.51 15.05 7.77
C GLY A 154 7.52 16.17 8.79
N ALA A 155 8.53 17.05 8.76
CA ALA A 155 8.60 18.22 9.64
C ALA A 155 7.54 19.31 9.30
N TRP A 156 7.00 19.29 8.08
CA TRP A 156 6.02 20.27 7.58
C TRP A 156 4.58 19.73 7.55
N ALA A 157 4.34 18.55 8.14
CA ALA A 157 3.05 17.85 8.14
C ALA A 157 2.32 17.99 9.47
#